data_AF-A0A0K0DCK0-F1
#
_entry.id   AF-A0A0K0DCK0-F1
#
_cell.length_a   1.000
_cell.length_b   1.000
_cell.length_c   1.000
_cell.angle_alpha   90.00
_cell.angle_beta   90.00
_cell.angle_gamma   90.00
#
_symmetry.space_group_name_H-M   'P 1'
#
loop_
_entity.id
_entity.type
_entity.pdbx_description
1 polymer ?
#
loop_
_entity_poly.entity_id
_entity_poly.type
_entity_poly.pdbx_seq_one_letter_code
_entity_poly.pdbx_strand_id
1 'polypeptide(L)'
;MCVGFVGGRFSQNEHHVIPIHGLDNITDSMKRIVEAVTKFVQDSGLPAFDEATRCGVWKMLTVREFGADMMLILTVNPLENLEEEKKLKQGFCTR
;
A
#
# COMPACT_ATOMS: atom_id res chain seq x y z
N MET A 1 -1.92 11.49 3.81
CA MET A 1 -2.32 10.07 3.63
C MET A 1 -1.20 9.19 4.17
N CYS A 2 -1.48 8.19 5.01
CA CYS A 2 -0.48 7.32 5.63
C CYS A 2 -0.71 5.88 5.16
N VAL A 3 0.34 5.16 4.76
CA VAL A 3 0.25 3.70 4.60
C VAL A 3 0.58 3.12 5.96
N GLY A 4 -0.38 2.42 6.55
CA GLY A 4 -0.22 1.82 7.88
C GLY A 4 -0.91 0.47 7.95
N PHE A 5 -0.84 -0.15 9.13
CA PHE A 5 -1.51 -1.42 9.35
C PHE A 5 -2.99 -1.18 9.56
N VAL A 6 -3.86 -1.85 8.82
CA VAL A 6 -5.31 -1.84 9.10
C VAL A 6 -5.52 -2.69 10.34
N GLY A 7 -5.66 -2.01 11.48
CA GLY A 7 -6.11 -2.62 12.73
C GLY A 7 -7.63 -2.50 12.85
N GLY A 8 -8.24 -3.51 13.47
CA GLY A 8 -9.67 -3.54 13.73
C GLY A 8 -10.30 -4.87 13.36
N ARG A 9 -11.58 -5.05 13.70
CA ARG A 9 -12.34 -6.25 13.34
C ARG A 9 -13.04 -5.99 12.02
N PHE A 10 -12.56 -6.62 10.95
CA PHE A 10 -13.24 -6.65 9.65
C PHE A 10 -14.71 -7.10 9.78
N SER A 11 -15.02 -7.99 10.72
CA SER A 11 -16.39 -8.43 11.02
C SER A 11 -17.29 -7.36 11.66
N GLN A 12 -16.71 -6.29 12.20
CA GLN A 12 -17.41 -5.16 12.82
C GLN A 12 -17.31 -3.87 11.99
N ASN A 13 -16.72 -3.92 10.79
CA ASN A 13 -16.55 -2.79 9.88
C ASN A 13 -15.78 -1.60 10.50
N GLU A 14 -14.91 -1.88 11.48
CA GLU A 14 -14.02 -0.89 12.11
C GLU A 14 -12.63 -1.02 11.52
N HIS A 15 -12.26 -0.12 10.61
CA HIS A 15 -10.96 -0.11 9.97
C HIS A 15 -10.20 1.15 10.42
N HIS A 16 -9.19 0.98 11.26
CA HIS A 16 -8.32 2.06 11.71
C HIS A 16 -6.90 1.83 11.22
N VAL A 17 -6.30 2.85 10.61
CA VAL A 17 -4.89 2.80 10.21
C VAL A 17 -4.04 3.08 11.46
N ILE A 18 -3.37 2.07 11.97
CA ILE A 18 -2.47 2.17 13.13
C ILE A 18 -1.08 2.64 12.64
N PRO A 19 -0.48 3.65 13.28
CA PRO A 19 0.89 4.06 12.99
C PRO A 19 1.89 2.92 13.20
N ILE A 20 2.79 2.72 12.24
CA ILE A 20 3.64 1.54 12.22
C ILE A 20 4.71 1.51 13.32
N HIS A 21 5.12 2.68 13.83
CA HIS A 21 6.11 2.78 14.90
C HIS A 21 5.64 2.20 16.23
N GLY A 22 4.32 2.09 16.44
CA GLY A 22 3.74 1.51 17.65
C GLY A 22 3.58 -0.02 17.62
N LEU A 23 4.08 -0.70 16.59
CA LEU A 23 3.93 -2.15 16.43
C LEU A 23 5.21 -2.89 16.82
N ASP A 24 5.12 -3.73 17.86
CA ASP A 24 6.24 -4.53 18.37
C ASP A 24 6.37 -5.89 17.69
N ASN A 25 5.31 -6.34 17.02
CA ASN A 25 5.22 -7.66 16.40
C ASN A 25 5.76 -7.73 14.96
N ILE A 26 6.43 -6.66 14.50
CA ILE A 26 7.03 -6.56 13.17
C ILE A 26 8.46 -6.03 13.27
N THR A 27 9.31 -6.40 12.32
CA THR A 27 10.72 -6.02 12.33
C THR A 27 10.92 -4.56 11.88
N ASP A 28 12.03 -3.94 12.30
CA ASP A 28 12.40 -2.59 11.84
C ASP A 28 12.63 -2.52 10.32
N SER A 29 12.97 -3.65 9.70
CA SER A 29 13.04 -3.76 8.25
C SER A 29 11.65 -3.61 7.61
N MET A 30 10.63 -4.28 8.14
CA MET A 30 9.24 -4.06 7.70
C MET A 30 8.80 -2.60 7.91
N LYS A 31 9.14 -1.99 9.05
CA LYS A 31 8.80 -0.59 9.36
C LYS A 31 9.35 0.37 8.29
N ARG A 32 10.64 0.25 7.97
CA ARG A 32 11.31 1.03 6.92
C ARG A 32 10.70 0.83 5.53
N ILE A 33 10.29 -0.39 5.20
CA ILE A 33 9.61 -0.67 3.93
C ILE A 33 8.29 0.11 3.84
N VAL A 34 7.47 0.09 4.89
CA VAL A 34 6.19 0.79 4.87
C VAL A 34 6.37 2.30 4.83
N GLU A 35 7.38 2.85 5.49
CA GLU A 35 7.74 4.27 5.36
C GLU A 35 8.12 4.64 3.92
N ALA A 36 8.97 3.84 3.28
CA ALA A 36 9.37 4.04 1.89
C ALA A 36 8.17 3.97 0.94
N VAL A 37 7.28 2.98 1.12
CA VAL A 37 6.05 2.86 0.32
C VAL A 37 5.08 4.01 0.62
N THR A 38 4.98 4.47 1.87
CA THR A 38 4.16 5.64 2.23
C THR A 38 4.62 6.86 1.44
N LYS A 39 5.93 7.12 1.42
CA LYS A 39 6.49 8.23 0.66
C LYS A 39 6.23 8.07 -0.84
N PHE A 40 6.44 6.89 -1.40
CA PHE A 40 6.17 6.61 -2.80
C PHE A 40 4.71 6.87 -3.19
N VAL A 41 3.76 6.41 -2.36
CA VAL A 41 2.32 6.63 -2.57
C VAL A 41 1.97 8.12 -2.49
N GLN A 42 2.52 8.84 -1.51
CA GLN A 42 2.31 10.30 -1.39
C GLN A 42 2.88 11.05 -2.60
N ASP A 43 4.11 10.73 -3.01
CA ASP A 43 4.80 11.37 -4.13
C ASP A 43 4.08 11.08 -5.48
N SER A 44 3.32 9.98 -5.57
CA SER A 44 2.54 9.65 -6.78
C SER A 44 1.37 10.60 -7.05
N GLY A 45 0.84 11.28 -6.02
CA GLY A 45 -0.35 12.12 -6.11
C GLY A 45 -1.66 11.36 -6.37
N LEU A 46 -1.63 10.03 -6.48
CA LEU A 46 -2.81 9.20 -6.73
C LEU A 46 -3.58 8.90 -5.43
N PRO A 47 -4.92 8.81 -5.48
CA PRO A 47 -5.75 8.63 -4.29
C PRO A 47 -5.63 7.25 -3.64
N ALA A 48 -5.78 7.21 -2.31
CA ALA A 48 -6.07 5.99 -1.55
C ALA A 48 -7.35 5.33 -2.03
N PHE A 49 -7.43 4.01 -1.91
CA PHE A 49 -8.71 3.34 -1.93
C PHE A 49 -9.57 3.77 -0.74
N ASP A 50 -10.81 4.16 -1.02
CA ASP A 50 -11.83 4.47 -0.05
C ASP A 50 -12.94 3.42 -0.12
N GLU A 51 -13.28 2.81 1.01
CA GLU A 51 -14.21 1.68 1.05
C GLU A 51 -15.68 2.06 0.82
N ALA A 52 -16.06 3.28 1.20
CA ALA A 52 -17.44 3.77 1.07
C ALA A 52 -17.78 4.07 -0.40
N THR A 53 -16.87 4.76 -1.09
CA THR A 53 -17.00 5.12 -2.52
C THR A 53 -16.53 4.01 -3.44
N ARG A 54 -15.70 3.08 -2.95
CA ARG A 54 -14.98 2.05 -3.72
C ARG A 54 -14.10 2.62 -4.83
N CYS A 55 -13.66 3.87 -4.67
CA CYS A 55 -12.81 4.58 -5.59
C CYS A 55 -11.38 4.66 -5.05
N GLY A 56 -10.42 4.98 -5.93
CA GLY A 56 -9.02 5.20 -5.58
C GLY A 56 -8.08 4.08 -5.99
N VAL A 57 -6.79 4.41 -6.14
CA VAL A 57 -5.79 3.55 -6.79
C VAL A 57 -5.10 2.65 -5.77
N TRP A 58 -4.57 3.21 -4.68
CA TRP A 58 -3.74 2.47 -3.74
C TRP A 58 -4.59 1.70 -2.74
N LYS A 59 -4.67 0.38 -2.88
CA LYS A 59 -5.62 -0.44 -2.10
C LYS A 59 -4.99 -1.15 -0.91
N MET A 60 -3.91 -1.90 -1.11
CA MET A 60 -3.34 -2.71 -0.03
C MET A 60 -1.87 -2.98 -0.25
N LEU A 61 -1.06 -2.80 0.79
CA LEU A 61 0.32 -3.28 0.85
C LEU A 61 0.37 -4.51 1.77
N THR A 62 0.92 -5.61 1.28
CA THR A 62 1.31 -6.77 2.08
C THR A 62 2.83 -6.89 2.06
N VAL A 63 3.44 -6.91 3.24
CA VAL A 63 4.88 -7.19 3.41
C VAL A 63 5.00 -8.54 4.09
N ARG A 64 5.79 -9.45 3.51
CA ARG A 64 6.12 -10.75 4.09
C ARG A 64 7.63 -10.90 4.18
N GLU A 65 8.11 -11.23 5.37
CA GLU A 65 9.51 -11.52 5.63
C GLU A 65 9.70 -13.03 5.76
N PHE A 66 10.67 -13.57 5.03
CA PHE A 66 11.01 -14.98 5.00
C PHE A 66 12.51 -15.12 5.24
N GLY A 67 12.93 -15.20 6.51
CA GLY A 67 14.35 -15.22 6.85
C GLY A 67 15.04 -13.92 6.42
N ALA A 68 15.98 -14.00 5.50
CA ALA A 68 16.68 -12.83 4.95
C ALA A 68 15.95 -12.18 3.75
N ASP A 69 14.92 -12.83 3.22
CA ASP A 69 14.18 -12.37 2.04
C ASP A 69 12.91 -11.60 2.42
N MET A 70 12.53 -10.67 1.53
CA MET A 70 11.33 -9.85 1.66
C MET A 70 10.48 -9.94 0.39
N MET A 71 9.19 -10.14 0.57
CA MET A 71 8.19 -10.10 -0.49
C MET A 71 7.22 -8.96 -0.23
N LEU A 72 7.06 -8.09 -1.23
CA LEU A 72 6.12 -6.98 -1.20
C LEU A 72 5.03 -7.24 -2.25
N ILE A 73 3.77 -7.17 -1.84
CA ILE A 73 2.62 -7.23 -2.74
C ILE A 73 1.84 -5.93 -2.57
N LEU A 74 1.80 -5.12 -3.62
CA LEU A 74 1.04 -3.88 -3.66
C LEU A 74 -0.17 -4.05 -4.58
N THR A 75 -1.35 -4.16 -3.99
CA THR A 75 -2.62 -4.21 -4.72
C THR A 75 -3.05 -2.80 -5.08
N VAL A 76 -3.30 -2.58 -6.36
CA VAL A 76 -3.80 -1.33 -6.92
C VAL A 76 -5.07 -1.57 -7.73
N ASN A 77 -5.97 -0.60 -7.72
CA ASN A 77 -7.04 -0.54 -8.70
C ASN A 77 -6.52 0.04 -10.03
N PRO A 78 -7.18 -0.27 -11.15
CA PRO A 78 -6.87 0.38 -12.43
C PRO A 78 -6.97 1.90 -12.33
N LEU A 79 -6.21 2.61 -13.17
CA LEU A 79 -6.38 4.05 -13.29
C LEU A 79 -7.67 4.32 -14.08
N GLU A 80 -8.34 5.44 -13.82
CA GLU A 80 -9.48 5.85 -14.64
C GLU A 80 -9.06 6.06 -16.10
N ASN A 81 -7.84 6.56 -16.31
CA ASN A 81 -7.25 6.74 -17.62
C ASN A 81 -6.43 5.51 -18.05
N LEU A 82 -7.07 4.64 -18.85
CA LEU A 82 -6.46 3.42 -19.38
C LEU A 82 -5.20 3.66 -20.23
N GLU A 83 -5.07 4.81 -20.89
CA GLU A 83 -3.89 5.13 -21.71
C GLU A 83 -2.69 5.50 -20.85
N GLU A 84 -2.91 6.23 -19.75
CA GLU A 84 -1.86 6.46 -18.74
C GLU A 84 -1.44 5.15 -18.07
N GLU A 85 -2.40 4.28 -17.74
CA GLU A 85 -2.09 2.97 -17.15
C GLU A 85 -1.22 2.11 -18.08
N LYS A 86 -1.54 2.09 -19.38
CA LYS A 86 -0.72 1.38 -20.39
C LYS A 86 0.69 1.94 -20.47
N LYS A 87 0.84 3.26 -20.53
CA LYS A 87 2.16 3.92 -20.56
C LYS A 87 2.98 3.58 -19.32
N LEU A 88 2.34 3.60 -18.15
CA LEU A 88 2.97 3.30 -16.87
C LEU A 88 3.45 1.84 -16.82
N LYS A 89 2.60 0.89 -17.22
CA LYS A 89 2.95 -0.54 -17.31
C LYS A 89 4.08 -0.81 -18.32
N GLN A 90 4.06 -0.15 -19.48
CA GLN A 90 5.15 -0.27 -20.46
C GLN A 90 6.49 0.26 -19.92
N GLY A 91 6.46 1.37 -19.17
CA GLY A 91 7.64 1.91 -18.50
C GLY A 91 8.22 0.99 -17.44
N PHE A 92 7.39 0.15 -16.80
CA PHE A 92 7.86 -0.87 -15.86
C PHE A 92 8.52 -2.07 -16.56
N CYS A 93 7.96 -2.54 -17.68
CA CYS A 93 8.51 -3.70 -18.41
C CYS A 93 9.84 -3.41 -19.15
N THR A 94 10.21 -2.14 -19.28
CA THR A 94 11.42 -1.71 -20.01
C THR A 94 12.60 -1.35 -19.10
N ARG A 95 12.46 -1.52 -17.78
CA ARG A 95 13.53 -1.38 -16.77
C ARG A 95 14.02 -2.74 -16.31
#